data_AF-A0A1E4ENM7-F1
#
_entry.id   AF-A0A1E4ENM7-F1
#
_cell.length_a   1.000
_cell.length_b   1.000
_cell.length_c   1.000
_cell.angle_alpha   90.00
_cell.angle_beta   90.00
_cell.angle_gamma   90.00
#
_symmetry.space_group_name_H-M   'P 1'
#
loop_
_entity.id
_entity.type
_entity.pdbx_description
1 polymer ?
#
loop_
_entity_poly.entity_id
_entity_poly.type
_entity_poly.pdbx_seq_one_letter_code
_entity_poly.pdbx_strand_id
1 'polypeptide(L)'
;MDKTTAEDRLLAALAYPFWYMAFPIFLLAPRFQQRPFLKYHVYQGLALGLAILWGGVTLWTTAAVLGKFGLFGLLLYPFLKLAEWAALGATVYAAVGAWLGNRTELPYITEFVRPFLHEGPKGNSPE
;
A
#
# COMPACT_ATOMS: atom_id res chain seq x y z
N MET A 1 10.18 23.38 1.91
CA MET A 1 10.09 21.95 2.30
C MET A 1 9.20 21.89 3.53
N ASP A 2 8.02 21.32 3.41
CA ASP A 2 7.16 21.07 4.58
C ASP A 2 7.90 20.08 5.50
N LYS A 3 8.09 20.45 6.76
CA LYS A 3 8.93 19.70 7.70
C LYS A 3 8.13 18.52 8.22
N THR A 4 8.41 17.32 7.71
CA THR A 4 7.79 16.09 8.21
C THR A 4 8.04 15.94 9.70
N THR A 5 6.98 15.85 10.48
CA THR A 5 7.07 15.68 11.94
C THR A 5 7.19 14.20 12.33
N ALA A 6 7.56 13.92 13.58
CA ALA A 6 7.55 12.55 14.10
C ALA A 6 6.12 11.96 14.15
N GLU A 7 5.12 12.80 14.40
CA GLU A 7 3.70 12.42 14.34
C GLU A 7 3.32 11.98 12.91
N ASP A 8 3.74 12.73 11.89
CA ASP A 8 3.46 12.38 10.48
C ASP A 8 4.07 11.04 10.10
N ARG A 9 5.30 10.78 10.54
CA ARG A 9 6.00 9.50 10.31
C ARG A 9 5.28 8.33 10.96
N LEU A 10 4.80 8.51 12.19
CA LEU A 10 4.02 7.50 12.90
C LEU A 10 2.68 7.24 12.20
N LEU A 11 1.92 8.29 11.88
CA LEU A 11 0.62 8.15 11.22
C LEU A 11 0.76 7.54 9.81
N ALA A 12 1.78 7.93 9.06
CA ALA A 12 2.09 7.36 7.76
C ALA A 12 2.47 5.87 7.84
N ALA A 13 3.27 5.47 8.83
CA ALA A 13 3.60 4.06 9.05
C ALA A 13 2.37 3.22 9.44
N LEU A 14 1.50 3.76 10.29
CA LEU A 14 0.25 3.10 10.71
C LEU A 14 -0.76 2.96 9.56
N ALA A 15 -0.69 3.81 8.53
CA ALA A 15 -1.60 3.75 7.40
C ALA A 15 -1.52 2.44 6.60
N TYR A 16 -0.42 1.69 6.67
CA TYR A 16 -0.27 0.43 5.97
C TYR A 16 -1.01 -0.74 6.65
N PRO A 17 -0.75 -1.09 7.93
CA PRO A 17 -1.49 -2.16 8.60
C PRO A 17 -2.96 -1.80 8.84
N PHE A 18 -3.26 -0.52 9.04
CA PHE A 18 -4.61 -0.04 9.37
C PHE A 18 -5.26 0.72 8.20
N TRP A 19 -4.94 0.37 6.96
CA TRP A 19 -5.37 1.08 5.75
C TRP A 19 -6.88 1.36 5.68
N TYR A 20 -7.70 0.40 6.13
CA TYR A 20 -9.16 0.49 6.13
C TYR A 20 -9.71 1.54 7.11
N MET A 21 -8.98 1.85 8.19
CA MET A 21 -9.33 2.93 9.14
C MET A 21 -8.59 4.23 8.84
N ALA A 22 -7.32 4.14 8.46
CA ALA A 22 -6.45 5.29 8.24
C ALA A 22 -6.99 6.21 7.14
N PHE A 23 -7.54 5.64 6.06
CA PHE A 23 -8.09 6.42 4.96
C PHE A 23 -9.35 7.21 5.34
N PRO A 24 -10.40 6.61 5.95
CA PRO A 24 -11.53 7.37 6.48
C PRO A 24 -11.13 8.45 7.49
N ILE A 25 -10.21 8.14 8.42
CA ILE A 25 -9.73 9.11 9.41
C ILE A 25 -9.05 10.30 8.73
N PHE A 26 -8.22 10.03 7.71
CA PHE A 26 -7.59 11.08 6.90
C PHE A 26 -8.62 11.93 6.15
N LEU A 27 -9.66 11.32 5.56
CA LEU A 27 -10.73 12.04 4.89
C LEU A 27 -11.55 12.93 5.83
N LEU A 28 -11.74 12.51 7.07
CA LEU A 28 -12.52 13.26 8.07
C LEU A 28 -11.70 14.34 8.81
N ALA A 29 -10.38 14.38 8.61
CA ALA A 29 -9.49 15.31 9.29
C ALA A 29 -8.82 16.29 8.29
N PRO A 30 -9.42 17.46 8.01
CA PRO A 30 -8.89 18.43 7.04
C PRO A 30 -7.43 18.83 7.29
N ARG A 31 -7.02 18.91 8.56
CA ARG A 31 -5.63 19.21 8.96
C ARG A 31 -4.60 18.20 8.43
N PHE A 32 -5.00 16.95 8.21
CA PHE A 32 -4.13 15.90 7.70
C PHE A 32 -4.05 15.90 6.18
N GLN A 33 -5.13 16.33 5.50
CA GLN A 33 -5.16 16.44 4.04
C GLN A 33 -4.20 17.51 3.49
N GLN A 34 -3.91 18.53 4.30
CA GLN A 34 -2.93 19.57 3.99
C GLN A 34 -1.48 19.07 4.06
N ARG A 35 -1.23 17.89 4.66
CA ARG A 35 0.12 17.32 4.84
C ARG A 35 0.45 16.38 3.67
N PRO A 36 1.31 16.78 2.71
CA PRO A 36 1.56 16.01 1.48
C PRO A 36 2.24 14.66 1.76
N PHE A 37 3.09 14.57 2.78
CA PHE A 37 3.71 13.32 3.20
C PHE A 37 2.67 12.30 3.68
N LEU A 38 1.74 12.74 4.53
CA LEU A 38 0.70 11.87 5.07
C LEU A 38 -0.29 11.45 3.96
N LYS A 39 -0.66 12.38 3.07
CA LYS A 39 -1.46 12.07 1.88
C LYS A 39 -0.82 10.96 1.04
N TYR A 40 0.48 11.04 0.74
CA TYR A 40 1.19 10.01 -0.02
C TYR A 40 1.00 8.62 0.60
N HIS A 41 1.34 8.45 1.88
CA HIS A 41 1.32 7.16 2.55
C HIS A 41 -0.08 6.62 2.81
N VAL A 42 -1.07 7.49 3.05
CA VAL A 42 -2.46 7.06 3.25
C VAL A 42 -3.06 6.52 1.96
N TYR A 43 -2.88 7.20 0.82
CA TYR A 43 -3.38 6.67 -0.45
C TYR A 43 -2.61 5.42 -0.90
N GLN A 44 -1.29 5.39 -0.71
CA GLN A 44 -0.47 4.20 -0.99
C GLN A 44 -0.87 3.01 -0.11
N GLY A 45 -1.11 3.25 1.19
CA GLY A 45 -1.59 2.25 2.13
C GLY A 45 -2.97 1.70 1.74
N LEU A 46 -3.90 2.56 1.34
CA LEU A 46 -5.21 2.13 0.82
C LEU A 46 -5.06 1.26 -0.43
N ALA A 47 -4.27 1.70 -1.41
CA ALA A 47 -4.08 0.96 -2.66
C ALA A 47 -3.41 -0.40 -2.42
N LEU A 48 -2.37 -0.45 -1.58
CA LEU A 48 -1.71 -1.70 -1.17
C LEU A 48 -2.70 -2.61 -0.44
N GLY A 49 -3.46 -2.08 0.52
CA GLY A 49 -4.45 -2.84 1.27
C GLY A 49 -5.55 -3.45 0.40
N LEU A 50 -6.07 -2.68 -0.57
CA LEU A 50 -7.04 -3.18 -1.55
C LEU A 50 -6.41 -4.23 -2.48
N ALA A 51 -5.18 -4.03 -2.93
CA ALA A 51 -4.47 -5.01 -3.76
C ALA A 51 -4.25 -6.34 -3.01
N ILE A 52 -3.88 -6.28 -1.74
CA ILE A 52 -3.71 -7.47 -0.89
C ILE A 52 -5.07 -8.15 -0.65
N LEU A 53 -6.13 -7.38 -0.34
CA LEU A 53 -7.45 -7.93 -0.10
C LEU A 53 -8.00 -8.63 -1.34
N TRP A 54 -8.06 -7.93 -2.47
CA TRP A 54 -8.61 -8.49 -3.71
C TRP A 54 -7.71 -9.57 -4.29
N GLY A 55 -6.39 -9.37 -4.27
CA GLY A 55 -5.43 -10.40 -4.66
C GLY A 55 -5.57 -11.65 -3.81
N GLY A 56 -5.75 -11.51 -2.50
CA GLY A 56 -6.00 -12.62 -1.58
C GLY A 56 -7.31 -13.36 -1.87
N VAL A 57 -8.41 -12.63 -2.07
CA VAL A 57 -9.71 -13.22 -2.43
C VAL A 57 -9.62 -14.00 -3.75
N THR A 58 -8.98 -13.41 -4.78
CA THR A 58 -8.78 -14.07 -6.07
C THR A 58 -7.95 -15.34 -5.93
N LEU A 59 -6.78 -15.24 -5.28
CA LEU A 59 -5.89 -16.38 -5.08
C LEU A 59 -6.55 -17.51 -4.28
N TRP A 60 -7.26 -17.18 -3.20
CA TRP A 60 -7.99 -18.16 -2.39
C TRP A 60 -9.08 -18.86 -3.22
N THR A 61 -9.87 -18.09 -3.97
CA THR A 61 -10.96 -18.63 -4.80
C THR A 61 -10.40 -19.55 -5.88
N THR A 62 -9.34 -19.13 -6.58
CA THR A 62 -8.65 -19.95 -7.57
C THR A 62 -8.11 -21.24 -6.96
N ALA A 63 -7.48 -21.16 -5.78
CA ALA A 63 -6.99 -22.33 -5.06
C ALA A 63 -8.11 -23.28 -4.64
N ALA A 64 -9.25 -22.76 -4.19
CA ALA A 64 -10.40 -23.58 -3.80
C ALA A 64 -11.05 -24.31 -4.99
N VAL A 65 -11.04 -23.69 -6.17
CA VAL A 65 -11.55 -24.30 -7.41
C VAL A 65 -10.58 -25.33 -7.97
N LEU A 66 -9.29 -24.96 -8.13
CA LEU A 66 -8.28 -25.81 -8.74
C LEU A 66 -7.76 -26.89 -7.78
N GLY A 67 -7.78 -26.65 -6.47
CA GLY A 67 -7.35 -27.60 -5.45
C GLY A 67 -8.18 -28.88 -5.40
N LYS A 68 -9.38 -28.88 -6.01
CA LYS A 68 -10.19 -30.09 -6.21
C LYS A 68 -9.50 -31.12 -7.12
N PHE A 69 -8.55 -30.67 -7.95
CA PHE A 69 -7.73 -31.51 -8.81
C PHE A 69 -6.38 -31.76 -8.11
N GLY A 70 -6.30 -32.82 -7.30
CA GLY A 70 -5.19 -33.18 -6.38
C GLY A 70 -3.83 -32.48 -6.58
N LEU A 71 -3.13 -32.77 -7.70
CA LEU A 71 -1.79 -32.21 -7.98
C LEU A 71 -1.77 -30.68 -8.04
N PHE A 72 -2.82 -30.03 -8.54
CA PHE A 72 -2.91 -28.57 -8.60
C PHE A 72 -2.98 -27.94 -7.21
N GLY A 73 -3.66 -28.59 -6.24
CA GLY A 73 -3.72 -28.11 -4.86
C GLY A 73 -2.34 -28.12 -4.18
N LEU A 74 -1.57 -29.20 -4.38
CA LEU A 74 -0.21 -29.32 -3.82
C LEU A 74 0.74 -28.27 -4.41
N LEU A 75 0.66 -28.04 -5.74
CA LEU A 75 1.52 -27.07 -6.43
C LEU A 75 1.15 -25.62 -6.12
N LEU A 76 -0.14 -25.31 -5.88
CA LEU A 76 -0.59 -23.94 -5.58
C LEU A 76 -0.23 -23.48 -4.16
N TYR A 77 -0.16 -24.39 -3.19
CA TYR A 77 0.15 -24.07 -1.80
C TYR A 77 1.42 -23.22 -1.59
N PRO A 78 2.61 -23.57 -2.15
CA PRO A 78 3.80 -22.74 -2.00
C PRO A 78 3.66 -21.35 -2.63
N PHE A 79 2.93 -21.21 -3.75
CA PHE A 79 2.67 -19.90 -4.36
C PHE A 79 1.78 -19.02 -3.48
N LEU A 80 0.76 -19.60 -2.85
CA LEU A 80 -0.09 -18.89 -1.89
C LEU A 80 0.73 -18.38 -0.71
N LYS A 81 1.58 -19.24 -0.13
CA LYS A 81 2.45 -18.86 0.98
C LYS A 81 3.45 -17.77 0.57
N LEU A 82 4.02 -17.87 -0.63
CA LEU A 82 4.92 -16.84 -1.14
C LEU A 82 4.20 -15.50 -1.32
N ALA A 83 2.97 -15.51 -1.84
CA ALA A 83 2.16 -14.30 -2.00
C ALA A 83 1.80 -13.66 -0.65
N GLU A 84 1.45 -14.45 0.37
CA GLU A 84 1.21 -13.96 1.73
C GLU A 84 2.46 -13.29 2.32
N TRP A 85 3.62 -13.95 2.22
CA TRP A 85 4.89 -13.38 2.70
C TRP A 85 5.31 -12.14 1.92
N ALA A 86 5.07 -12.09 0.61
CA ALA A 86 5.32 -10.91 -0.21
C ALA A 86 4.41 -9.75 0.20
N ALA A 87 3.12 -10.00 0.45
CA ALA A 87 2.17 -9.00 0.91
C ALA A 87 2.55 -8.44 2.29
N LEU A 88 2.92 -9.31 3.24
CA LEU A 88 3.42 -8.91 4.55
C LEU A 88 4.71 -8.11 4.44
N GLY A 89 5.67 -8.60 3.65
CA GLY A 89 6.95 -7.94 3.39
C GLY A 89 6.77 -6.55 2.78
N ALA A 90 5.91 -6.39 1.79
CA ALA A 90 5.60 -5.10 1.17
C ALA A 90 4.98 -4.11 2.18
N THR A 91 4.06 -4.59 3.02
CA THR A 91 3.42 -3.79 4.07
C THR A 91 4.45 -3.31 5.09
N VAL A 92 5.30 -4.20 5.60
CA VAL A 92 6.35 -3.87 6.58
C VAL A 92 7.39 -2.94 5.95
N TYR A 93 7.85 -3.22 4.74
CA TYR A 93 8.83 -2.40 4.03
C TYR A 93 8.33 -0.96 3.85
N ALA A 94 7.08 -0.80 3.40
CA ALA A 94 6.51 0.51 3.19
C ALA A 94 6.25 1.25 4.51
N ALA A 95 5.78 0.54 5.55
CA ALA A 95 5.58 1.10 6.89
C ALA A 95 6.90 1.55 7.54
N VAL A 96 7.97 0.75 7.45
CA VAL A 96 9.29 1.12 7.98
C VAL A 96 9.86 2.29 7.19
N GLY A 97 9.74 2.30 5.87
CA GLY A 97 10.18 3.45 5.07
C GLY A 97 9.46 4.74 5.44
N ALA A 98 8.14 4.68 5.63
CA ALA A 98 7.35 5.81 6.13
C ALA A 98 7.76 6.22 7.55
N TRP A 99 8.01 5.24 8.43
CA TRP A 99 8.51 5.48 9.77
C TRP A 99 9.86 6.17 9.75
N LEU A 100 10.74 5.90 8.77
CA LEU A 100 12.01 6.58 8.58
C LEU A 100 11.88 7.97 7.93
N GLY A 101 10.70 8.32 7.42
CA GLY A 101 10.42 9.59 6.74
C GLY A 101 10.64 9.55 5.23
N ASN A 102 10.78 8.36 4.64
CA ASN A 102 11.00 8.17 3.21
C ASN A 102 9.67 7.93 2.47
N ARG A 103 9.55 8.48 1.26
CA ARG A 103 8.47 8.15 0.32
C ARG A 103 8.83 6.88 -0.45
N THR A 104 8.61 5.75 0.18
CA THR A 104 8.93 4.44 -0.39
C THR A 104 8.13 4.17 -1.66
N GLU A 105 8.80 3.99 -2.81
CA GLU A 105 8.12 3.61 -4.04
C GLU A 105 7.90 2.10 -4.09
N LEU A 106 6.64 1.70 -4.27
CA LEU A 106 6.22 0.34 -4.54
C LEU A 106 5.83 0.24 -6.02
N PRO A 107 6.44 -0.65 -6.81
CA PRO A 107 6.06 -0.84 -8.21
C PRO A 107 4.56 -1.12 -8.34
N TYR A 108 3.94 -0.57 -9.38
CA TYR A 108 2.49 -0.63 -9.66
C TYR A 108 1.59 0.10 -8.64
N ILE A 109 1.82 -0.04 -7.33
CA ILE A 109 1.01 0.62 -6.29
C ILE A 109 1.26 2.13 -6.29
N THR A 110 2.52 2.57 -6.28
CA THR A 110 2.84 4.00 -6.32
C THR A 110 2.40 4.63 -7.64
N GLU A 111 2.53 3.92 -8.75
CA GLU A 111 2.08 4.38 -10.06
C GLU A 111 0.56 4.55 -10.11
N PHE A 112 -0.18 3.56 -9.57
CA PHE A 112 -1.64 3.63 -9.46
C PHE A 112 -2.09 4.83 -8.62
N VAL A 113 -1.38 5.14 -7.55
CA VAL A 113 -1.77 6.22 -6.62
C VAL A 113 -1.37 7.61 -7.12
N ARG A 114 -0.34 7.71 -7.97
CA ARG A 114 0.24 8.99 -8.43
C ARG A 114 -0.79 10.03 -8.91
N PRO A 115 -1.82 9.69 -9.71
CA PRO A 115 -2.84 10.65 -10.16
C PRO A 115 -3.64 11.29 -9.01
N PHE A 116 -3.88 10.53 -7.92
CA PHE A 116 -4.66 11.01 -6.77
C PHE A 116 -3.87 11.96 -5.86
N LEU A 117 -2.55 12.00 -6.02
CA LEU A 117 -1.68 12.87 -5.23
C LEU A 117 -1.64 14.32 -5.73
N HIS A 118 -2.14 14.59 -6.93
CA HIS A 118 -2.07 15.90 -7.62
C HIS A 118 -0.63 16.36 -7.85
N GLU A 119 0.30 15.43 -8.02
CA GLU A 119 1.53 15.70 -8.74
C GLU A 119 1.14 15.69 -10.23
N GLY A 120 1.09 16.88 -10.85
CA GLY A 120 0.89 16.99 -12.30
C GLY A 120 1.91 16.13 -13.06
N PRO A 121 1.63 15.77 -14.33
CA PRO A 121 2.57 15.01 -15.14
C PRO A 121 3.93 15.72 -15.07
N LYS A 122 4.97 14.97 -14.69
CA LYS A 122 6.37 15.41 -14.51
C LYS A 122 6.60 16.75 -15.20
N GLY A 123 6.64 17.83 -14.42
CA GLY A 123 7.03 19.13 -14.95
C GLY A 123 8.39 18.94 -15.60
N ASN A 124 8.43 19.09 -16.92
CA ASN A 124 9.67 19.25 -17.67
C ASN A 124 10.50 20.26 -16.90
N SER A 125 11.61 19.81 -16.33
CA SER A 125 12.65 20.70 -15.85
C SER A 125 13.13 21.46 -17.08
N PRO A 126 12.97 22.80 -17.16
CA PRO A 126 13.68 23.55 -18.18
C PRO A 126 15.16 23.49 -17.82
N GLU A 127 15.95 22.97 -18.76
CA GLU A 127 17.39 23.21 -18.86
C GLU A 127 17.68 24.72 -18.92
#